data_AF-A0A6P5RN05-F1
#
_entry.id   AF-A0A6P5RN05-F1
#
_cell.length_a   1.000
_cell.length_b   1.000
_cell.length_c   1.000
_cell.angle_alpha   90.00
_cell.angle_beta   90.00
_cell.angle_gamma   90.00
#
_symmetry.space_group_name_H-M   'P 1'
#
loop_
_entity.id
_entity.type
_entity.pdbx_description
1 polymer ?
#
loop_
_entity_poly.entity_id
_entity_poly.type
_entity_poly.pdbx_seq_one_letter_code
_entity_poly.pdbx_strand_id
1 'polypeptide(L)' 'RYPFLQGNRKTLADEYEYVMQGKLFKISEGSKRDPKAEVNASFGGLLMMLKGEASQFKNFELDQRMFLLIRKL' A
#
# COMPACT_ATOMS: atom_id res chain seq x y z
N ARG A 1 15.90 3.32 12.38
CA ARG A 1 16.86 3.39 11.24
C ARG A 1 16.29 2.52 10.14
N TYR A 2 15.79 3.10 9.05
CA TYR A 2 15.36 2.31 7.89
C TYR A 2 16.62 1.73 7.23
N PRO A 3 16.72 0.42 7.04
CA PRO A 3 17.87 -0.18 6.40
C PRO A 3 17.76 0.09 4.90
N PHE A 4 18.38 1.17 4.44
CA PHE A 4 18.69 1.31 3.02
C PHE A 4 19.63 0.15 2.66
N LEU A 5 19.04 -0.83 1.99
CA LEU A 5 19.60 -1.83 1.09
C LEU A 5 21.12 -2.05 1.24
N GLN A 6 21.49 -3.17 1.86
CA GLN A 6 22.84 -3.72 1.74
C GLN A 6 23.14 -4.00 0.25
N GLY A 7 23.87 -3.10 -0.37
CA GLY A 7 24.31 -3.23 -1.76
C GLY A 7 24.11 -1.92 -2.49
N ASN A 8 25.15 -1.45 -3.18
CA ASN A 8 25.23 -0.19 -3.91
C ASN A 8 24.31 -0.14 -5.16
N ARG A 9 23.12 -0.75 -5.10
CA ARG A 9 22.13 -0.85 -6.17
C ARG A 9 21.07 0.22 -5.96
N LYS A 10 20.91 1.08 -6.98
CA LYS A 10 19.77 1.99 -7.06
C LYS A 10 18.46 1.20 -7.06
N THR A 11 17.46 1.72 -6.35
CA THR A 11 16.11 1.16 -6.27
C THR A 11 15.06 2.24 -6.43
N LEU A 12 13.80 1.84 -6.62
CA LEU A 12 12.67 2.77 -6.67
C LEU A 12 12.58 3.64 -5.41
N ALA A 13 13.00 3.15 -4.24
CA ALA A 13 12.97 3.91 -3.00
C ALA A 13 13.81 5.20 -3.05
N ASP A 14 14.86 5.24 -3.88
CA ASP A 14 15.76 6.39 -3.99
C ASP A 14 15.11 7.59 -4.71
N GLU A 15 13.97 7.38 -5.38
CA GLU A 15 13.22 8.41 -6.11
C GLU A 15 12.07 9.02 -5.28
N TYR A 16 11.90 8.59 -4.03
CA TYR A 16 10.79 9.00 -3.16
C TYR A 16 11.30 9.51 -1.81
N GLU A 17 10.61 10.51 -1.27
CA GLU A 17 11.00 11.15 -0.01
C GLU A 17 10.56 10.34 1.21
N TYR A 18 9.58 9.46 1.02
CA TYR A 18 9.00 8.67 2.10
C TYR A 18 8.72 7.24 1.65
N VAL A 19 9.18 6.29 2.46
CA VAL A 19 9.02 4.85 2.19
C VAL A 19 8.60 4.12 3.47
N MET A 20 7.55 3.30 3.39
CA MET A 20 7.14 2.40 4.47
C MET A 20 6.85 1.00 3.97
N GLN A 21 7.17 -0.01 4.78
CA GLN A 21 6.73 -1.38 4.56
C GLN A 21 5.48 -1.66 5.41
N GLY A 22 4.49 -2.29 4.80
CA GLY A 22 3.26 -2.67 5.48
C GLY A 22 2.69 -3.98 4.99
N LYS A 23 1.51 -4.30 5.53
CA LYS A 23 0.73 -5.49 5.22
C LYS A 23 -0.72 -5.11 5.02
N LEU A 24 -1.33 -5.64 3.97
CA LEU A 24 -2.76 -5.54 3.74
C LEU A 24 -3.48 -6.49 4.69
N PHE A 25 -4.47 -5.98 5.43
CA PHE A 25 -5.17 -6.79 6.45
C PHE A 25 -6.69 -6.85 6.25
N LYS A 26 -7.26 -6.08 5.32
CA LYS A 26 -8.68 -6.12 5.00
C LYS A 26 -8.94 -5.71 3.57
N ILE A 27 -9.76 -6.52 2.88
CA ILE A 27 -10.36 -6.20 1.58
C ILE A 27 -11.86 -6.28 1.76
N SER A 28 -12.59 -5.26 1.35
CA SER A 28 -14.04 -5.25 1.30
C SER A 28 -14.50 -4.97 -0.12
N GLU A 29 -15.36 -5.84 -0.63
CA GLU A 29 -16.07 -5.56 -1.87
C GLU A 29 -17.15 -4.49 -1.62
N GLY A 30 -17.46 -3.73 -2.67
CA GLY A 30 -18.55 -2.77 -2.64
C GLY A 30 -19.91 -3.47 -2.51
N SER A 31 -20.88 -2.79 -1.92
CA SER A 31 -22.27 -3.24 -1.85
C SER A 31 -23.11 -2.68 -3.00
N LYS A 32 -24.33 -3.17 -3.20
CA LYS A 32 -25.28 -2.58 -4.17
C LYS A 32 -25.55 -1.08 -3.94
N ARG A 33 -25.37 -0.60 -2.71
CA ARG A 33 -25.59 0.81 -2.32
C ARG A 33 -24.32 1.65 -2.44
N ASP A 34 -23.16 1.03 -2.38
CA ASP A 34 -21.85 1.67 -2.53
C ASP A 34 -20.92 0.71 -3.26
N PRO A 35 -20.84 0.79 -4.60
CA PRO A 35 -20.13 -0.20 -5.41
C PRO A 35 -18.61 -0.12 -5.26
N LYS A 36 -18.09 0.89 -4.53
CA LYS A 36 -16.66 1.06 -4.33
C LYS A 36 -16.12 0.02 -3.38
N ALA A 37 -15.03 -0.61 -3.77
CA ALA A 37 -14.27 -1.50 -2.91
C ALA A 37 -13.35 -0.68 -2.00
N GLU A 38 -13.02 -1.27 -0.85
CA GLU A 38 -12.17 -0.70 0.19
C GLU A 38 -11.02 -1.67 0.50
N VAL A 39 -9.80 -1.16 0.51
CA VAL A 39 -8.59 -1.89 0.89
C VAL A 39 -7.94 -1.19 2.08
N ASN A 40 -7.64 -1.93 3.14
CA ASN A 40 -6.95 -1.40 4.30
C ASN A 40 -5.60 -2.08 4.53
N ALA A 41 -4.59 -1.26 4.80
CA ALA A 41 -3.23 -1.69 5.07
C ALA A 41 -2.71 -1.08 6.38
N SER A 42 -1.79 -1.80 7.02
CA SER A 42 -1.10 -1.36 8.23
C SER A 42 0.41 -1.30 7.99
N PHE A 43 1.03 -0.20 8.38
CA PHE A 43 2.46 0.08 8.28
C PHE A 43 3.02 0.25 9.70
N GLY A 44 3.16 -0.87 10.42
CA GLY A 44 3.67 -0.86 11.81
C GLY A 44 2.74 -0.16 12.80
N GLY A 45 1.43 -0.23 12.60
CA GLY A 45 0.42 0.45 13.42
C GLY A 45 -0.17 1.71 12.77
N LEU A 46 0.48 2.25 11.74
CA LEU A 46 -0.11 3.32 10.93
C LEU A 46 -1.10 2.73 9.92
N LEU A 47 -2.35 3.17 9.98
CA LEU A 47 -3.43 2.63 9.15
C LEU A 47 -3.64 3.46 7.88
N MET A 48 -3.89 2.78 6.78
CA MET A 48 -4.27 3.38 5.49
C MET A 48 -5.54 2.72 4.97
N MET A 49 -6.47 3.52 4.45
CA MET A 49 -7.66 3.07 3.75
C MET A 49 -7.66 3.65 2.34
N LEU A 50 -7.79 2.78 1.34
CA LEU A 50 -7.99 3.15 -0.06
C LEU A 50 -9.39 2.72 -0.50
N LYS A 51 -10.11 3.62 -1.15
CA LYS A 51 -11.46 3.38 -1.67
C LYS A 51 -11.55 3.80 -3.12
N GLY A 52 -12.16 2.96 -3.95
CA GLY A 52 -12.18 3.15 -5.40
C GLY A 52 -12.99 2.07 -6.11
N GLU A 53 -12.91 2.05 -7.44
CA GLU A 53 -13.60 1.03 -8.23
C GLU A 53 -12.98 -0.35 -7.99
N ALA A 54 -13.81 -1.40 -7.93
CA ALA A 54 -13.34 -2.76 -7.67
C ALA A 54 -12.28 -3.23 -8.69
N SER A 55 -12.34 -2.72 -9.93
CA SER A 55 -11.35 -3.00 -10.98
C SER A 55 -9.93 -2.56 -10.62
N GLN A 56 -9.78 -1.50 -9.81
CA GLN A 56 -8.48 -0.97 -9.37
C GLN A 56 -7.83 -1.85 -8.29
N PHE A 57 -8.62 -2.67 -7.60
CA PHE A 57 -8.13 -3.50 -6.49
C PHE A 57 -7.98 -4.98 -6.82
N LYS A 58 -8.17 -5.39 -8.08
CA LYS A 58 -8.17 -6.80 -8.52
C LYS A 58 -6.89 -7.57 -8.17
N ASN A 59 -5.76 -6.88 -8.07
CA ASN A 59 -4.45 -7.49 -7.82
C ASN A 59 -4.03 -7.42 -6.34
N PHE A 60 -4.92 -6.98 -5.45
CA PHE A 60 -4.64 -6.97 -4.01
C PHE A 60 -5.10 -8.27 -3.37
N GLU A 61 -4.24 -8.84 -2.55
CA GLU A 61 -4.52 -10.04 -1.81
C GLU A 61 -4.45 -9.77 -0.31
N LEU A 62 -5.29 -10.48 0.46
CA LEU A 62 -5.21 -10.44 1.91
C LEU A 62 -3.81 -10.91 2.33
N ASP A 63 -3.28 -10.29 3.38
CA ASP A 63 -1.95 -10.58 3.91
C ASP A 63 -0.75 -10.23 3.02
N GLN A 64 -0.99 -9.62 1.86
CA GLN A 64 0.04 -9.14 0.96
C GLN A 64 0.95 -8.10 1.65
N ARG A 65 2.26 -8.31 1.55
CA ARG A 65 3.27 -7.32 1.96
C ARG A 65 3.50 -6.33 0.84
N MET A 66 3.57 -5.05 1.18
CA MET A 66 3.73 -3.97 0.21
C MET A 66 4.59 -2.83 0.73
N PHE A 67 5.08 -2.01 -0.19
CA PHE A 67 5.76 -0.77 0.11
C PHE A 67 4.89 0.43 -0.30
N LEU A 68 4.75 1.40 0.59
CA LEU A 68 4.18 2.72 0.30
C LEU A 68 5.34 3.66 -0.03
N LEU A 69 5.27 4.31 -1.19
CA LEU A 69 6.25 5.25 -1.72
C LEU A 69 5.55 6.60 -1.96
N ILE A 70 6.01 7.68 -1.32
CA ILE A 70 5.42 9.02 -1.47
C ILE A 70 6.54 10.03 -1.79
N ARG A 71 6.26 10.93 -2.74
CA ARG A 71 7.11 12.07 -3.08
C ARG A 71 6.24 13.31 -3.28
N LYS A 72 6.76 14.47 -2.93
CA LYS A 72 6.15 15.75 -3.25
C LYS A 72 6.22 16.03 -4.76
N LEU A 73 5.21 16.72 -5.29
CA LEU A 73 5.16 17.25 -6.66
C LEU A 73 5.65 18.69 -6.72
#